data_AF-A0A7X7ABI0-F1
#
_entry.id   AF-A0A7X7ABI0-F1
#
_cell.length_a   1.000
_cell.length_b   1.000
_cell.length_c   1.000
_cell.angle_alpha   90.00
_cell.angle_beta   90.00
_cell.angle_gamma   90.00
#
_symmetry.space_group_name_H-M   'P 1'
#
loop_
_entity.id
_entity.type
_entity.pdbx_description
1 polymer ?
#
loop_
_entity_poly.entity_id
_entity_poly.type
_entity_poly.pdbx_seq_one_letter_code
_entity_poly.pdbx_strand_id
1 'polypeptide(L)'
;MTFKKKLRKFQNNYVSNKVKNTVIPKFKTSPIVRKKIIFSGKVQKVGFRFETFELANKLELKGYVKNTNNNTVELEVQGEEERIDFLIKNMINLKRAKVVDVEIVEIPLLEDESDFIIIKG
;
A
#
# COMPACT_ATOMS: atom_id res chain seq x y z
N MET A 1 5.85 15.23 24.71
CA MET A 1 5.34 14.39 23.59
C MET A 1 3.97 14.92 23.15
N THR A 2 3.84 15.45 21.93
CA THR A 2 2.58 16.05 21.44
C THR A 2 1.50 14.98 21.20
N PHE A 3 0.24 15.27 21.55
CA PHE A 3 -0.92 14.35 21.43
C PHE A 3 -1.04 13.68 20.05
N LYS A 4 -0.80 14.44 18.97
CA LYS A 4 -0.76 13.94 17.58
C LYS A 4 0.25 12.80 17.37
N LYS A 5 1.43 12.87 18.00
CA LYS A 5 2.47 11.81 17.91
C LYS A 5 1.99 10.52 18.61
N LYS A 6 1.31 10.65 19.75
CA LYS A 6 0.73 9.51 20.48
C LYS A 6 -0.37 8.82 19.67
N LEU A 7 -1.24 9.61 19.03
CA LEU A 7 -2.34 9.11 18.21
C LEU A 7 -1.83 8.36 16.97
N ARG A 8 -0.81 8.91 16.28
CA ARG A 8 -0.16 8.23 15.16
C ARG A 8 0.48 6.90 15.58
N LYS A 9 1.15 6.86 16.74
CA LYS A 9 1.75 5.63 17.27
C LYS A 9 0.68 4.56 17.51
N PHE A 10 -0.46 4.94 18.07
CA PHE A 10 -1.58 4.02 18.28
C PHE A 10 -2.16 3.49 16.97
N GLN A 11 -2.38 4.38 15.99
CA GLN A 11 -2.83 4.00 14.65
C GLN A 11 -1.86 3.02 13.98
N ASN A 12 -0.56 3.29 14.04
CA ASN A 12 0.45 2.40 13.47
C ASN A 12 0.46 1.05 14.17
N ASN A 13 0.41 1.01 15.50
CA ASN A 13 0.37 -0.25 16.24
C ASN A 13 -0.85 -1.11 15.85
N TYR A 14 -2.03 -0.49 15.67
CA TYR A 14 -3.22 -1.18 15.19
C TYR A 14 -3.01 -1.80 13.81
N VAL A 15 -2.46 -1.02 12.87
CA VAL A 15 -2.17 -1.48 11.50
C VAL A 15 -1.18 -2.62 11.50
N SER A 16 -0.04 -2.49 12.18
CA SER A 16 0.97 -3.54 12.25
C SER A 16 0.41 -4.84 12.85
N ASN A 17 -0.38 -4.76 13.93
CA ASN A 17 -1.00 -5.95 14.51
C ASN A 17 -2.01 -6.60 13.54
N LYS A 18 -2.80 -5.80 12.83
CA LYS A 18 -3.75 -6.29 11.81
C LYS A 18 -3.02 -6.98 10.66
N VAL A 19 -1.99 -6.35 10.10
CA VAL A 19 -1.24 -6.90 8.97
C VAL A 19 -0.49 -8.17 9.39
N LYS A 20 0.11 -8.21 10.58
CA LYS A 20 0.75 -9.42 11.14
C LYS A 20 -0.22 -10.61 11.18
N ASN A 21 -1.44 -10.40 11.67
CA ASN A 21 -2.45 -11.45 11.79
C ASN A 21 -3.23 -11.74 10.48
N THR A 22 -2.94 -11.02 9.39
CA THR A 22 -3.57 -11.27 8.10
C THR A 22 -3.04 -12.57 7.50
N VAL A 23 -3.91 -13.54 7.21
CA VAL A 23 -3.53 -14.79 6.56
C VAL A 23 -3.12 -14.49 5.11
N ILE A 24 -1.87 -14.80 4.78
CA ILE A 24 -1.36 -14.67 3.40
C ILE A 24 -1.71 -15.97 2.67
N PRO A 25 -2.47 -15.93 1.57
CA PRO A 25 -2.74 -17.12 0.79
C PRO A 25 -1.46 -17.64 0.14
N LYS A 26 -1.44 -18.93 -0.23
CA LYS A 26 -0.40 -19.43 -1.12
C LYS A 26 -0.65 -18.86 -2.52
N PHE A 27 0.28 -18.06 -3.02
CA PHE A 27 0.22 -17.53 -4.38
C PHE A 27 0.77 -18.57 -5.36
N LYS A 28 0.23 -18.55 -6.58
CA LYS A 28 0.86 -19.22 -7.73
C LYS A 28 1.99 -18.33 -8.22
N THR A 29 3.02 -18.92 -8.83
CA THR A 29 4.02 -18.16 -9.57
C THR A 29 3.33 -17.38 -10.67
N SER A 30 3.65 -16.09 -10.76
CA SER A 30 3.11 -15.17 -11.77
C SER A 30 4.24 -14.26 -12.28
N PRO A 31 4.07 -13.64 -13.46
CA PRO A 31 5.06 -12.72 -13.99
C PRO A 31 5.37 -11.58 -13.02
N ILE A 32 6.62 -11.12 -13.05
CA ILE A 32 7.00 -9.88 -12.37
C ILE A 32 6.53 -8.72 -13.22
N VAL A 33 5.71 -7.85 -12.64
CA VAL A 33 5.17 -6.65 -13.28
C VAL A 33 5.41 -5.44 -12.38
N ARG A 34 5.36 -4.25 -12.96
CA ARG A 34 5.37 -2.99 -12.20
C ARG A 34 4.16 -2.16 -12.57
N LYS A 35 3.39 -1.73 -11.57
CA LYS A 35 2.14 -0.98 -11.76
C LYS A 35 2.24 0.36 -11.03
N LYS A 36 1.81 1.43 -11.69
CA LYS A 36 1.48 2.71 -11.08
C LYS A 36 -0.02 2.77 -10.86
N ILE A 37 -0.42 3.10 -9.63
CA ILE A 37 -1.80 3.01 -9.16
C ILE A 37 -2.18 4.28 -8.42
N ILE A 38 -3.33 4.86 -8.77
CA ILE A 38 -3.89 6.03 -8.09
C ILE A 38 -5.20 5.62 -7.42
N PHE A 39 -5.25 5.74 -6.09
CA PHE A 39 -6.47 5.55 -5.31
C PHE A 39 -7.10 6.90 -4.99
N SER A 40 -8.39 7.07 -5.30
CA SER A 40 -9.16 8.26 -4.98
C SER A 40 -10.28 7.99 -3.96
N GLY A 41 -10.77 9.04 -3.30
CA GLY A 41 -11.81 8.98 -2.27
C GLY A 41 -11.31 9.36 -0.88
N LYS A 42 -11.86 8.73 0.18
CA LYS A 42 -11.42 8.93 1.57
C LYS A 42 -10.22 8.03 1.88
N VAL A 43 -9.06 8.39 1.30
CA VAL A 43 -7.82 7.59 1.37
C VAL A 43 -6.71 8.26 2.18
N GLN A 44 -6.81 9.56 2.50
CA GLN A 44 -5.83 10.26 3.33
C GLN A 44 -6.24 10.35 4.81
N LYS A 45 -5.25 10.50 5.70
CA LYS A 45 -5.43 10.60 7.17
C LYS A 45 -6.14 9.39 7.82
N VAL A 46 -6.25 8.27 7.11
CA VAL A 46 -6.85 7.01 7.59
C VAL A 46 -5.82 5.88 7.77
N GLY A 47 -4.52 6.20 7.71
CA GLY A 47 -3.45 5.21 7.83
C GLY A 47 -3.34 4.31 6.60
N PHE A 48 -3.76 4.80 5.43
CA PHE A 48 -3.72 4.07 4.16
C PHE A 48 -2.28 3.73 3.76
N ARG A 49 -1.41 4.76 3.63
CA ARG A 49 0.02 4.58 3.31
C ARG A 49 0.74 3.58 4.22
N PHE A 50 0.47 3.65 5.52
CA PHE A 50 1.13 2.77 6.48
C PHE A 50 0.67 1.31 6.34
N GLU A 51 -0.62 1.07 6.05
CA GLU A 51 -1.09 -0.29 5.77
C GLU A 51 -0.59 -0.81 4.43
N THR A 52 -0.56 0.03 3.39
CA THR A 52 0.04 -0.33 2.10
C THR A 52 1.49 -0.74 2.28
N PHE A 53 2.28 0.04 3.04
CA PHE A 53 3.67 -0.28 3.35
C PHE A 53 3.84 -1.60 4.12
N GLU A 54 3.09 -1.80 5.21
CA GLU A 54 3.20 -3.03 6.00
C GLU A 54 2.80 -4.27 5.18
N LEU A 55 1.73 -4.15 4.38
CA LEU A 55 1.23 -5.25 3.56
C LEU A 55 2.14 -5.53 2.36
N ALA A 56 2.67 -4.51 1.70
CA ALA A 56 3.62 -4.66 0.60
C ALA A 56 4.91 -5.36 1.08
N ASN A 57 5.46 -4.95 2.22
CA ASN A 57 6.61 -5.63 2.82
C ASN A 57 6.31 -7.09 3.17
N LYS A 58 5.12 -7.38 3.73
CA LYS A 58 4.71 -8.75 4.04
C LYS A 58 4.54 -9.62 2.79
N LEU A 59 4.25 -9.02 1.65
CA LEU A 59 4.12 -9.67 0.34
C LEU A 59 5.43 -9.68 -0.45
N GLU A 60 6.53 -9.14 0.11
CA GLU A 60 7.83 -9.00 -0.55
C GLU A 60 7.75 -8.20 -1.87
N LEU A 61 6.87 -7.19 -1.88
CA LEU A 61 6.71 -6.25 -2.99
C LEU A 61 7.66 -5.06 -2.81
N LYS A 62 8.05 -4.44 -3.92
CA LYS A 62 8.99 -3.31 -3.99
C LYS A 62 8.31 -2.07 -4.53
N GLY A 63 8.82 -0.88 -4.23
CA GLY A 63 8.28 0.38 -4.74
C GLY A 63 8.01 1.44 -3.67
N TYR A 64 6.94 2.23 -3.84
CA TYR A 64 6.60 3.26 -2.87
C TYR A 64 5.11 3.56 -2.79
N VAL A 65 4.74 4.20 -1.67
CA VAL A 65 3.42 4.80 -1.51
C VAL A 65 3.52 6.25 -1.04
N LYS A 66 2.77 7.17 -1.67
CA LYS A 66 2.76 8.60 -1.34
C LYS A 66 1.36 9.20 -1.38
N ASN A 67 1.13 10.21 -0.55
CA ASN A 67 -0.07 11.04 -0.68
C ASN A 67 0.23 12.08 -1.76
N THR A 68 -0.75 12.42 -2.59
CA THR A 68 -0.65 13.52 -3.53
C THR A 68 -1.31 14.78 -2.98
N ASN A 69 -1.05 15.93 -3.60
CA ASN A 69 -1.72 17.19 -3.29
C ASN A 69 -3.21 17.19 -3.71
N ASN A 70 -3.61 16.29 -4.61
CA ASN A 70 -4.97 16.18 -5.12
C ASN A 70 -5.86 15.28 -4.24
N ASN A 71 -5.52 15.12 -2.96
CA ASN A 71 -6.22 14.23 -2.01
C ASN A 71 -6.24 12.74 -2.40
N THR A 72 -5.40 12.29 -3.32
CA THR A 72 -5.26 10.87 -3.71
C THR A 72 -4.07 10.21 -3.02
N VAL A 73 -3.94 8.90 -3.19
CA VAL A 73 -2.75 8.12 -2.85
C VAL A 73 -2.20 7.52 -4.14
N GLU A 74 -0.92 7.75 -4.40
CA GLU A 74 -0.18 7.10 -5.48
C GLU A 74 0.66 5.95 -4.90
N LEU A 75 0.61 4.82 -5.59
CA LEU A 75 1.36 3.60 -5.32
C LEU A 75 2.11 3.21 -6.60
N GLU A 76 3.42 3.09 -6.51
CA GLU A 76 4.19 2.34 -7.50
C GLU A 76 4.62 1.04 -6.85
N VAL A 77 4.36 -0.09 -7.50
CA VAL A 77 4.62 -1.40 -6.93
C VAL A 77 5.13 -2.36 -7.99
N GLN A 78 6.20 -3.08 -7.66
CA GLN A 78 6.83 -4.12 -8.48
C GLN A 78 6.88 -5.44 -7.73
N GLY A 79 6.62 -6.54 -8.43
CA GLY A 79 6.67 -7.90 -7.90
C GLY A 79 5.77 -8.86 -8.68
N GLU A 80 5.53 -10.04 -8.11
CA GLU A 80 4.60 -11.03 -8.66
C GLU A 80 3.19 -10.44 -8.76
N GLU A 81 2.57 -10.53 -9.94
CA GLU A 81 1.26 -9.95 -10.22
C GLU A 81 0.17 -10.39 -9.22
N GLU A 82 0.11 -11.67 -8.88
CA GLU A 82 -0.88 -12.21 -7.93
C GLU A 82 -0.76 -11.55 -6.53
N ARG A 83 0.46 -11.18 -6.12
CA ARG A 83 0.70 -10.49 -4.85
C ARG A 83 0.29 -9.02 -4.93
N ILE A 84 0.56 -8.37 -6.06
CA ILE A 84 0.12 -6.99 -6.33
C ILE A 84 -1.40 -6.91 -6.31
N ASP A 85 -2.08 -7.85 -6.98
CA ASP A 85 -3.54 -7.88 -7.03
C ASP A 85 -4.16 -8.13 -5.65
N PHE A 86 -3.52 -8.99 -4.84
CA PHE A 86 -3.91 -9.17 -3.44
C PHE A 86 -3.74 -7.88 -2.62
N LEU A 87 -2.62 -7.16 -2.78
CA LEU A 87 -2.42 -5.86 -2.13
C LEU A 87 -3.53 -4.88 -2.52
N ILE A 88 -3.81 -4.72 -3.81
CA ILE A 88 -4.83 -3.80 -4.33
C ILE A 88 -6.20 -4.15 -3.74
N LYS A 89 -6.60 -5.42 -3.80
CA LYS A 89 -7.88 -5.89 -3.26
C LYS A 89 -8.01 -5.59 -1.77
N ASN A 90 -6.95 -5.78 -0.98
CA ASN A 90 -6.98 -5.46 0.45
C ASN A 90 -7.13 -3.96 0.72
N MET A 91 -6.47 -3.12 -0.09
CA MET A 91 -6.53 -1.67 0.06
C MET A 91 -7.88 -1.09 -0.37
N ILE A 92 -8.51 -1.63 -1.41
CA ILE A 92 -9.88 -1.28 -1.82
C ILE A 92 -10.88 -1.62 -0.69
N ASN A 93 -10.72 -2.78 -0.05
CA ASN A 93 -11.61 -3.26 1.00
C ASN A 93 -11.26 -2.75 2.41
N LEU A 94 -10.37 -1.77 2.53
CA LEU A 94 -9.92 -1.25 3.82
C LEU A 94 -11.07 -0.51 4.53
N LYS A 95 -11.72 -1.14 5.51
CA LYS A 95 -12.92 -0.64 6.22
C LYS A 95 -12.88 0.83 6.70
N ARG A 96 -11.69 1.34 7.04
CA ARG A 96 -11.50 2.71 7.56
C ARG A 96 -11.24 3.75 6.46
N ALA A 97 -11.09 3.31 5.23
CA ALA A 97 -11.00 4.12 4.03
C ALA A 97 -12.27 3.95 3.19
N LYS A 98 -12.50 4.86 2.24
CA LYS A 98 -13.52 4.69 1.20
C LYS A 98 -12.85 4.98 -0.13
N VAL A 99 -12.47 3.93 -0.85
CA VAL A 99 -11.96 4.04 -2.21
C VAL A 99 -13.15 4.25 -3.14
N VAL A 100 -13.09 5.30 -3.95
CA VAL A 100 -14.14 5.65 -4.92
C VAL A 100 -13.73 5.23 -6.32
N ASP A 101 -12.47 5.43 -6.67
CA ASP A 101 -11.91 5.05 -7.96
C ASP A 101 -10.47 4.57 -7.82
N VAL A 102 -10.05 3.76 -8.79
CA VAL A 102 -8.70 3.19 -8.88
C VAL A 102 -8.24 3.23 -10.34
N GLU A 103 -7.22 4.02 -10.61
CA GLU A 103 -6.53 4.03 -11.91
C GLU A 103 -5.29 3.13 -11.81
N ILE A 104 -5.08 2.26 -12.80
CA ILE A 104 -3.95 1.32 -12.84
C ILE A 104 -3.30 1.42 -14.21
N VAL A 105 -1.98 1.61 -14.23
CA VAL A 105 -1.16 1.63 -15.43
C VAL A 105 0.04 0.74 -15.21
N GLU A 106 0.29 -0.21 -16.12
CA GLU A 106 1.53 -0.97 -16.12
C GLU A 106 2.67 -0.08 -16.63
N ILE A 107 3.81 -0.12 -15.95
CA ILE A 107 5.00 0.68 -16.26
C ILE A 107 6.23 -0.23 -16.37
N PRO A 108 7.30 0.20 -17.06
CA PRO A 108 8.51 -0.62 -17.18
C PRO A 108 9.11 -1.00 -15.83
N LEU A 109 9.67 -2.21 -15.77
CA LEU A 109 10.38 -2.72 -14.60
C LEU A 109 11.57 -1.81 -14.27
N LEU A 110 11.89 -1.74 -12.97
CA LEU A 110 13.08 -1.09 -12.45
C LEU A 110 14.02 -2.16 -11.87
N GLU A 111 15.20 -2.33 -12.49
CA GLU A 111 16.13 -3.44 -12.18
C GLU A 111 16.63 -3.41 -10.72
N ASP A 112 16.97 -2.22 -10.21
CA ASP A 112 17.57 -2.03 -8.88
C ASP A 112 16.59 -1.64 -7.77
N GLU A 113 15.27 -1.83 -7.98
CA GLU A 113 14.29 -1.53 -6.94
C GLU A 113 14.38 -2.58 -5.83
N SER A 114 14.85 -2.21 -4.63
CA SER A 114 15.11 -3.15 -3.52
C SER A 114 14.08 -3.08 -2.40
N ASP A 115 13.60 -1.87 -2.08
CA ASP A 115 12.78 -1.60 -0.89
C ASP A 115 11.36 -1.17 -1.26
N PHE A 116 10.46 -1.29 -0.29
CA PHE A 116 9.16 -0.62 -0.32
C PHE A 116 9.14 0.53 0.68
N ILE A 117 8.96 1.78 0.23
CA ILE A 117 9.09 2.96 1.10
C ILE A 117 7.84 3.85 1.15
N ILE A 118 7.69 4.62 2.24
CA ILE A 118 6.68 5.68 2.33
C ILE A 118 7.34 7.02 2.00
N ILE A 119 6.91 7.65 0.91
CA ILE A 119 7.38 8.99 0.54
C ILE A 119 6.50 10.06 1.22
N LYS A 120 7.14 11.15 1.65
CA LYS A 120 6.43 12.36 2.09
C LYS A 120 5.94 13.10 0.86
N GLY A 121 4.61 13.20 0.73
CA GLY A 121 3.97 14.19 -0.13
C GLY A 121 3.89 15.55 0.54
#